data_AF-A0A3Q8SAK0-F1
#
_entry.id   AF-A0A3Q8SAK0-F1
#
_cell.length_a   1.000
_cell.length_b   1.000
_cell.length_c   1.000
_cell.angle_alpha   90.00
_cell.angle_beta   90.00
_cell.angle_gamma   90.00
#
_symmetry.space_group_name_H-M   'P 1'
#
loop_
_entity.id
_entity.type
_entity.pdbx_description
1 polymer ?
#
loop_
_entity_poly.entity_id
_entity_poly.type
_entity_poly.pdbx_seq_one_letter_code
_entity_poly.pdbx_strand_id
1 'polypeptide(L)' 'MLSICFPDLPGAITCGENDEEALYMAEDCLALHLYGMEEDGDEIPESSRDKLKTNKPLFPIGSGLLVS' A
#
# COMPACT_ATOMS: atom_id res chain seq x y z
N MET A 1 14.18 9.48 2.06
CA MET A 1 13.11 9.40 1.05
C MET A 1 12.88 7.95 0.70
N LEU A 2 11.72 7.42 1.06
CA LEU A 2 11.23 6.08 0.77
C LEU A 2 9.97 6.20 -0.08
N SER A 3 9.80 5.36 -1.10
CA SER A 3 8.60 5.31 -1.93
C SER A 3 7.90 3.97 -1.76
N ILE A 4 6.57 3.99 -1.73
CA ILE A 4 5.70 2.83 -1.58
C ILE A 4 4.78 2.78 -2.79
N CYS A 5 4.72 1.60 -3.42
CA CYS A 5 3.84 1.30 -4.53
C CYS A 5 3.10 0.01 -4.23
N PHE A 6 1.84 -0.07 -4.64
CA PHE A 6 1.04 -1.28 -4.50
C PHE A 6 1.05 -2.04 -5.83
N PRO A 7 1.60 -3.27 -5.89
CA PRO A 7 1.76 -3.99 -7.15
C PRO A 7 0.42 -4.33 -7.82
N ASP A 8 -0.63 -4.52 -7.02
CA ASP A 8 -1.99 -4.81 -7.51
C ASP A 8 -2.74 -3.54 -7.90
N LEU A 9 -2.30 -2.38 -7.39
CA LEU A 9 -2.91 -1.07 -7.61
C LEU A 9 -1.84 -0.11 -8.15
N PRO A 10 -1.41 -0.25 -9.41
CA PRO A 10 -0.29 0.50 -9.97
C PRO A 10 -0.49 2.03 -9.99
N GLY A 11 -1.72 2.51 -9.77
CA GLY A 11 -2.02 3.93 -9.60
C GLY A 11 -1.88 4.46 -8.16
N ALA A 12 -1.75 3.57 -7.16
CA ALA A 12 -1.53 3.93 -5.76
C ALA A 12 -0.02 4.00 -5.48
N ILE A 13 0.54 5.21 -5.52
CA ILE A 13 1.96 5.48 -5.32
C ILE A 13 2.12 6.65 -4.35
N THR A 14 3.01 6.51 -3.38
CA THR A 14 3.36 7.57 -2.45
C THR A 14 4.84 7.55 -2.08
N CYS A 15 5.33 8.59 -1.41
CA CYS A 15 6.69 8.69 -0.93
C CYS A 15 6.82 9.62 0.29
N GLY A 16 7.63 9.25 1.28
CA GLY A 16 7.93 10.07 2.47
C GLY A 16 9.41 10.18 2.79
N GLU A 17 9.78 11.06 3.71
CA GLU A 17 11.18 11.32 4.04
C GLU A 17 11.81 10.17 4.82
N ASN A 18 11.01 9.50 5.66
CA ASN A 18 11.39 8.36 6.49
C ASN A 18 10.34 7.22 6.44
N ASP A 19 10.66 6.08 7.06
CA ASP A 19 9.81 4.87 7.04
C ASP A 19 8.42 5.13 7.64
N GLU A 20 8.31 5.86 8.75
CA GLU A 20 7.03 6.16 9.42
C GLU A 20 6.15 7.07 8.55
N GLU A 21 6.74 8.12 7.99
CA GLU A 21 6.02 9.09 7.15
C GLU A 21 5.57 8.47 5.83
N ALA A 22 6.44 7.70 5.18
CA ALA A 22 6.08 6.99 3.96
C ALA A 22 4.92 6.02 4.22
N LEU A 23 4.90 5.37 5.39
CA LEU A 23 3.83 4.46 5.77
C LEU A 23 2.52 5.15 6.07
N TYR A 24 2.58 6.24 6.82
CA TYR A 24 1.42 7.07 7.11
C TYR A 24 0.75 7.54 5.81
N MET A 25 1.55 8.01 4.84
CA MET A 25 1.02 8.43 3.55
C MET A 25 0.56 7.28 2.65
N ALA A 26 1.03 6.05 2.88
CA ALA A 26 0.60 4.89 2.11
C ALA A 26 -0.82 4.46 2.48
N GLU A 27 -1.22 4.62 3.74
CA GLU A 27 -2.58 4.38 4.20
C GLU A 27 -3.57 5.32 3.51
N ASP A 28 -3.30 6.63 3.53
CA ASP A 28 -4.15 7.64 2.87
C ASP A 28 -4.19 7.44 1.34
N CYS A 29 -3.04 7.15 0.72
CA CYS A 29 -2.97 6.89 -0.72
C CYS A 29 -3.82 5.68 -1.12
N LEU A 30 -3.76 4.59 -0.36
CA LEU A 30 -4.54 3.38 -0.61
C LEU A 30 -6.04 3.65 -0.43
N ALA A 31 -6.43 4.32 0.65
CA ALA A 31 -7.82 4.67 0.92
C ALA A 31 -8.42 5.53 -0.20
N LEU A 32 -7.70 6.56 -0.64
CA LEU A 32 -8.14 7.44 -1.73
C LEU A 32 -8.24 6.71 -3.07
N HIS A 33 -7.28 5.83 -3.38
CA HIS A 33 -7.30 5.08 -4.63
C HIS A 33 -8.48 4.10 -4.69
N LEU A 34 -8.72 3.35 -3.60
CA LEU A 34 -9.85 2.44 -3.51
C LEU A 34 -11.19 3.18 -3.56
N TYR A 35 -11.31 4.31 -2.87
CA TYR A 35 -12.50 5.15 -2.96
C TYR A 35 -12.79 5.61 -4.39
N GLY A 36 -11.76 6.03 -5.14
CA GLY A 36 -11.90 6.39 -6.55
C GLY A 36 -12.42 5.21 -7.39
N MET A 37 -11.87 4.01 -7.19
CA MET A 37 -12.33 2.80 -7.88
C MET A 37 -13.79 2.45 -7.54
N GLU A 38 -14.19 2.60 -6.28
CA GLU A 38 -15.59 2.38 -5.86
C GLU A 38 -16.56 3.37 -6.53
N GLU A 39 -16.21 4.66 -6.56
CA GLU A 39 -17.02 5.70 -7.20
C GLU A 39 -17.11 5.52 -8.73
N ASP A 40 -16.01 5.08 -9.36
CA ASP A 40 -15.94 4.81 -10.79
C ASP A 40 -16.60 3.45 -11.17
N GLY A 41 -16.90 2.60 -10.18
CA GLY A 41 -17.47 1.27 -10.39
C GLY A 41 -16.47 0.24 -10.92
N ASP A 42 -15.18 0.50 -10.73
CA ASP A 42 -14.09 -0.39 -11.12
C ASP A 42 -13.99 -1.62 -10.21
N GLU A 43 -13.56 -2.75 -10.78
CA GLU A 43 -13.29 -3.95 -9.99
C GLU A 43 -12.02 -3.78 -9.14
N ILE A 44 -12.16 -3.90 -7.82
CA ILE A 44 -11.02 -3.89 -6.90
C ILE A 44 -10.29 -5.25 -6.99
N PRO A 45 -8.99 -5.28 -7.34
CA PRO A 45 -8.24 -6.51 -7.45
C PRO A 45 -8.00 -7.17 -6.08
N GLU A 46 -7.94 -8.50 -6.08
CA GLU A 46 -7.53 -9.28 -4.92
C GLU A 46 -6.11 -8.91 -4.47
N SER A 47 -5.91 -8.70 -3.17
CA SER A 47 -4.59 -8.38 -2.61
C SER A 47 -3.62 -9.55 -2.78
N SER A 48 -2.41 -9.31 -3.31
CA SER A 48 -1.39 -10.34 -3.53
C SER A 48 -0.56 -10.67 -2.27
N ARG A 49 -1.25 -10.91 -1.14
CA ARG A 49 -0.68 -11.19 0.19
C ARG A 49 0.43 -12.25 0.19
N ASP A 50 0.35 -13.23 -0.71
CA ASP A 50 1.26 -14.38 -0.78
C ASP A 50 2.57 -14.14 -1.56
N LYS A 51 2.81 -12.93 -2.09
CA LYS A 51 3.99 -12.62 -2.92
C LYS A 51 5.00 -11.65 -2.28
N LEU A 52 4.83 -11.32 -1.01
CA LEU A 52 5.79 -10.49 -0.28
C LEU A 52 7.07 -11.28 0.02
N LYS A 53 8.11 -11.08 -0.78
CA LYS A 53 9.49 -11.49 -0.45
C LYS A 53 10.22 -10.26 0.11
N THR A 54 10.50 -10.25 1.41
CA THR A 54 11.35 -9.22 2.02
C THR A 54 12.50 -9.84 2.82
N ASN A 55 13.64 -9.16 2.81
CA ASN A 55 14.82 -9.46 3.64
C ASN A 55 14.83 -8.65 4.96
N LYS A 56 13.76 -7.90 5.25
CA LYS A 56 13.56 -7.13 6.49
C LYS A 56 12.49 -7.83 7.35
N PRO A 57 12.59 -7.78 8.69
CA PRO A 57 11.56 -8.35 9.55
C PRO A 57 10.22 -7.64 9.32
N LEU A 58 9.24 -8.43 8.90
CA LEU A 58 7.85 -8.04 8.71
C LEU A 58 7.25 -7.72 10.08
N PHE A 59 6.95 -6.45 10.36
CA PHE A 59 6.16 -6.07 11.54
C PHE A 59 4.67 -6.15 11.16
N PRO A 60 3.88 -7.01 11.81
CA PRO A 60 2.45 -7.06 11.56
C PRO A 60 1.79 -5.81 12.13
N ILE A 61 1.34 -4.92 11.25
CA ILE A 61 0.37 -3.89 11.62
C ILE A 61 -1.00 -4.59 11.66
N GLY A 62 -1.80 -4.30 12.69
CA GLY A 62 -3.07 -4.98 13.04
C GLY A 62 -4.18 -4.97 11.97
N SER A 63 -3.89 -4.52 10.75
CA SER A 63 -4.76 -4.50 9.57
C SER A 63 -4.21 -5.34 8.40
N GLY A 64 -3.14 -6.12 8.59
CA GLY A 64 -2.67 -7.08 7.60
C GLY A 64 -1.84 -6.50 6.45
N LEU A 65 -1.47 -5.21 6.51
CA LEU A 65 -0.48 -4.61 5.63
C LEU A 65 0.94 -4.95 6.13
N LEU A 66 1.85 -5.16 5.19
CA LEU A 66 3.24 -5.50 5.44
C LEU A 66 4.11 -4.60 4.56
N VAL A 67 5.10 -3.98 5.17
CA VAL A 67 6.02 -3.03 4.52
C VAL A 67 7.32 -3.76 4.21
N SER A 68 7.87 -3.57 3.01
CA SER A 68 9.14 -4.18 2.58
C SER A 68 10.37 -3.41 3.06
#